data_AF-A0A3N6BVG7-F1
#
_entry.id   AF-A0A3N6BVG7-F1
#
_cell.length_a   1.000
_cell.length_b   1.000
_cell.length_c   1.000
_cell.angle_alpha   90.00
_cell.angle_beta   90.00
_cell.angle_gamma   90.00
#
_symmetry.space_group_name_H-M   'P 1'
#
loop_
_entity.id
_entity.type
_entity.pdbx_description
1 polymer ?
#
loop_
_entity_poly.entity_id
_entity_poly.type
_entity_poly.pdbx_seq_one_letter_code
_entity_poly.pdbx_strand_id
1 'polypeptide(L)' 'MDTLSDELLIEAYNEAKTFQLNSDFIRLLEDEILRRIAVRMIIDCKAENIDVTKTSPIDSNAFNRYFNLA' A
#
# COMPACT_ATOMS: atom_id res chain seq x y z
N MET A 1 6.00 0.54 12.82
CA MET A 1 5.16 1.76 12.69
C MET A 1 3.69 1.39 12.87
N ASP A 2 3.44 0.47 13.78
CA ASP A 2 2.32 -0.47 13.59
C ASP A 2 0.99 0.10 14.09
N THR A 3 1.06 1.22 14.81
CA THR A 3 -0.08 1.98 15.32
C THR A 3 -0.51 3.14 14.43
N LEU A 4 0.28 3.48 13.39
CA LEU A 4 -0.09 4.51 12.41
C LEU A 4 -1.20 3.98 11.50
N SER A 5 -2.25 4.77 11.30
CA SER A 5 -3.23 4.50 10.23
C SER A 5 -2.56 4.59 8.86
N ASP A 6 -3.15 3.95 7.85
CA ASP A 6 -2.63 4.01 6.48
C ASP A 6 -2.61 5.46 5.96
N GLU A 7 -3.66 6.24 6.25
CA GLU A 7 -3.76 7.66 5.89
C GLU A 7 -2.61 8.48 6.48
N LEU A 8 -2.36 8.35 7.79
CA LEU A 8 -1.31 9.12 8.47
C LEU A 8 0.09 8.68 8.06
N LEU A 9 0.29 7.39 7.75
CA LEU A 9 1.57 6.89 7.23
C LEU A 9 1.90 7.49 5.85
N ILE A 10 0.90 7.57 4.97
CA ILE A 10 1.05 8.17 3.63
C ILE A 10 1.29 9.68 3.75
N GLU A 11 0.55 10.38 4.60
CA GLU A 11 0.76 11.80 4.88
C GLU A 11 2.19 12.06 5.40
N ALA A 12 2.63 11.30 6.39
CA ALA A 12 3.99 11.41 6.94
C ALA A 12 5.08 11.17 5.88
N TYR A 13 4.89 10.22 4.97
CA TYR A 13 5.82 10.00 3.85
C TYR A 13 5.86 11.18 2.89
N ASN A 14 4.70 11.73 2.53
CA ASN A 14 4.61 12.88 1.63
C ASN A 14 5.24 14.14 2.24
N GLU A 15 4.97 14.39 3.52
CA GLU A 15 5.60 15.49 4.25
C GLU A 15 7.11 15.30 4.37
N ALA A 16 7.57 14.10 4.73
CA ALA A 16 9.00 13.80 4.86
C ALA A 16 9.76 14.05 3.56
N LYS A 17 9.16 13.71 2.41
CA LYS A 17 9.71 14.03 1.08
C LYS A 17 9.68 15.53 0.78
N THR A 18 8.57 16.20 1.10
CA THR A 18 8.39 17.64 0.85
C THR A 18 9.42 18.47 1.61
N PHE A 19 9.67 18.12 2.88
CA PHE A 19 10.64 18.80 3.74
C PHE A 19 12.07 18.28 3.58
N GLN A 20 12.31 17.32 2.67
CA GLN A 20 13.62 16.70 2.45
C GLN A 20 14.26 16.22 3.75
N LEU A 21 13.47 15.51 4.57
CA LEU A 21 13.97 14.92 5.81
C LEU A 21 15.04 13.85 5.50
N ASN A 22 15.65 13.34 6.57
CA ASN A 22 16.67 12.31 6.47
C ASN A 22 16.22 11.13 5.56
N SER A 23 17.09 10.72 4.64
CA SER A 23 16.80 9.69 3.64
C SER A 23 16.50 8.32 4.25
N ASP A 24 17.11 7.98 5.38
CA ASP A 24 16.82 6.72 6.08
C ASP A 24 15.44 6.76 6.72
N PHE A 25 15.00 7.91 7.22
CA PHE A 25 13.64 8.09 7.70
C PHE A 25 12.61 7.95 6.57
N ILE A 26 12.87 8.56 5.41
CA ILE A 26 12.01 8.43 4.23
C ILE A 26 11.94 6.96 3.77
N ARG A 27 13.08 6.25 3.72
CA ARG A 27 13.12 4.82 3.40
C ARG A 27 12.34 3.98 4.40
N LEU A 28 12.43 4.28 5.70
CA LEU A 28 11.66 3.56 6.71
C LEU A 28 10.14 3.68 6.49
N LEU A 29 9.66 4.85 6.06
CA LEU A 29 8.24 5.05 5.72
C LEU A 29 7.86 4.26 4.45
N GLU A 30 8.71 4.33 3.42
CA GLU A 30 8.50 3.61 2.15
C GLU A 30 8.46 2.09 2.36
N ASP A 31 9.41 1.54 3.13
CA ASP A 31 9.48 0.11 3.45
C ASP A 31 8.22 -0.35 4.20
N GLU A 32 7.70 0.45 5.13
CA GLU A 32 6.47 0.12 5.85
C GLU A 32 5.23 0.15 4.93
N ILE A 33 5.14 1.14 4.02
CA ILE A 33 4.05 1.21 3.03
C ILE A 33 4.07 -0.05 2.15
N LEU A 34 5.23 -0.40 1.59
CA LEU A 34 5.38 -1.59 0.75
C LEU A 34 5.06 -2.87 1.52
N ARG A 35 5.50 -2.97 2.79
CA ARG A 35 5.17 -4.11 3.65
C ARG A 35 3.67 -4.27 3.83
N ARG A 36 2.92 -3.19 4.10
CA ARG A 36 1.45 -3.25 4.27
C ARG A 36 0.75 -3.67 2.98
N ILE A 37 1.17 -3.15 1.84
CA ILE A 37 0.65 -3.54 0.52
C ILE A 37 0.90 -5.03 0.26
N ALA A 38 2.14 -5.49 0.46
CA ALA A 38 2.50 -6.90 0.26
C ALA A 38 1.68 -7.83 1.16
N VAL A 39 1.48 -7.47 2.43
CA VAL A 39 0.63 -8.23 3.35
C VAL A 39 -0.82 -8.28 2.88
N ARG A 40 -1.39 -7.13 2.44
CA ARG A 40 -2.75 -7.08 1.90
C ARG A 40 -2.89 -7.97 0.66
N MET A 41 -1.97 -7.86 -0.30
CA MET A 41 -1.96 -8.70 -1.50
C MET A 41 -1.89 -10.20 -1.16
N ILE A 42 -1.05 -10.59 -0.20
CA ILE A 42 -0.94 -11.99 0.23
C ILE A 42 -2.25 -12.48 0.87
N ILE A 43 -2.93 -11.64 1.64
CA ILE A 43 -4.23 -11.98 2.25
C ILE A 43 -5.30 -12.11 1.15
N ASP A 44 -5.35 -11.17 0.23
CA ASP A 44 -6.34 -11.15 -0.86
C ASP A 44 -6.14 -12.34 -1.81
N CYS A 45 -4.90 -12.67 -2.19
CA CYS A 45 -4.60 -13.86 -3.00
C CYS A 45 -4.94 -15.18 -2.29
N LYS A 46 -4.94 -15.22 -0.96
CA LYS A 46 -5.37 -16.41 -0.20
C LYS A 46 -6.89 -16.54 -0.14
N ALA A 47 -7.64 -15.44 -0.25
CA ALA A 47 -9.10 -15.47 -0.30
C ALA A 47 -9.62 -16.18 -1.57
N GLU A 48 -8.90 -16.07 -2.70
CA GLU A 48 -9.25 -16.75 -3.96
C GLU A 48 -8.98 -18.26 -3.96
N ASN A 49 -8.23 -18.78 -2.98
CA ASN A 49 -7.98 -20.21 -2.84
C ASN A 49 -8.94 -20.92 -1.87
N ILE A 50 -9.96 -20.22 -1.36
CA ILE A 50 -11.03 -20.80 -0.50
C ILE A 50 -12.41 -20.71 -1.16
N ASP A 51 -12.57 -20.10 -2.34
CA ASP A 51 -13.84 -20.15 -3.07
C ASP A 51 -13.67 -20.44 -4.57
N VAL A 52 -13.51 -21.73 -4.89
CA VAL A 52 -13.88 -22.24 -6.22
C VAL A 52 -15.42 -22.30 -6.29
N THR A 53 -16.10 -21.15 -6.24
CA THR A 53 -17.44 -20.96 -6.81
C THR A 53 -17.75 -19.47 -7.08
N LYS A 54 -17.42 -19.01 -8.31
CA LYS A 54 -18.05 -17.89 -9.05
C LYS A 54 -17.71 -16.48 -8.48
N THR A 55 -17.09 -15.52 -9.18
CA THR A 55 -17.39 -14.97 -10.51
C THR A 55 -16.26 -14.01 -10.98
N SER A 56 -15.84 -14.15 -12.24
CA SER A 56 -15.29 -13.13 -13.17
C SER A 56 -14.07 -12.24 -12.84
N PRO A 57 -13.29 -11.83 -13.87
CA PRO A 57 -11.89 -11.49 -13.77
C PRO A 57 -11.65 -10.04 -13.36
N ILE A 58 -10.67 -9.85 -12.48
CA ILE A 58 -10.23 -8.58 -11.91
C ILE A 58 -9.81 -7.62 -13.02
N ASP A 59 -10.49 -6.47 -13.05
CA ASP A 59 -10.22 -5.31 -13.88
C ASP A 59 -8.83 -4.74 -13.57
N SER A 60 -7.95 -4.76 -14.57
CA SER A 60 -6.58 -4.22 -14.51
C SER A 60 -6.51 -2.70 -14.24
N ASN A 61 -7.64 -1.99 -14.13
CA ASN A 61 -7.69 -0.56 -13.81
C ASN A 61 -7.49 -0.19 -12.33
N ALA A 62 -7.48 -1.15 -11.40
CA ALA A 62 -7.34 -0.83 -9.97
C ALA A 62 -5.95 -0.23 -9.62
N PHE A 63 -4.90 -0.65 -10.31
CA PHE A 63 -3.53 -0.19 -10.07
C PHE A 63 -3.32 1.31 -10.40
N ASN A 64 -3.97 1.78 -11.47
CA ASN A 64 -3.80 3.16 -11.94
C ASN A 64 -4.57 4.20 -11.11
N ARG A 65 -5.54 3.80 -10.29
CA ARG A 65 -6.31 4.76 -9.48
C ARG A 65 -5.56 5.24 -8.23
N TYR A 66 -4.67 4.43 -7.68
CA TYR A 66 -3.92 4.78 -6.46
C TYR A 66 -2.69 5.65 -6.73
N PHE A 67 -2.10 5.57 -7.93
CA PHE A 67 -0.89 6.32 -8.27
C PHE A 67 -1.13 7.65 -9.01
N ASN A 68 -2.33 7.92 -9.53
CA ASN A 68 -2.63 9.11 -10.35
C ASN A 68 -3.35 10.26 -9.61
N LEU A 69 -3.14 10.41 -8.29
CA LEU A 69 -3.59 11.57 -7.51
C LEU A 69 -2.46 12.57 -7.20
N ALA A 70 -1.38 12.53 -7.99
CA ALA A 70 -0.30 13.52 -7.98
C ALA A 70 -0.49 14.56 -9.09
#